data_AF-A0A9D1A9H8-F1
#
_entry.id   AF-A0A9D1A9H8-F1
#
_cell.length_a   1.000
_cell.length_b   1.000
_cell.length_c   1.000
_cell.angle_alpha   90.00
_cell.angle_beta   90.00
_cell.angle_gamma   90.00
#
_symmetry.space_group_name_H-M   'P 1'
#
loop_
_entity.id
_entity.type
_entity.pdbx_description
1 polymer ?
#
loop_
_entity_poly.entity_id
_entity_poly.type
_entity_poly.pdbx_seq_one_letter_code
_entity_poly.pdbx_strand_id
1 'polypeptide(L)'
;MKRRLGMAVVLCCLAASVLLLPGCQAGGDGEIEYVIGVSLANMREPWRLVLMDEIQQEAAKHPEVRLVFADATQDAEKQIDDIHRLQNYGIDLLVVSPCDVVQITPVVGEIYRSIPVIVLDRAVEGFDYSLFIGPDNEIIGKKAGTAVLELMGDDAGTVLELFGNPQSQASNDRSEGFRSVLAEAPSLEIQQLVVDDDSRDKAEDLVMAYEDLAEIDCIFAHNDYIALGAYRALDRRGLDIPIIGIDGFASEDGGLDMIRQGKLYKTVTCPTGGKEAIQNAMDILNEVQGVPKQIILRSHTISLENVDAYEEKLNQEPVPLERTIRVGYAQVGAESTWRLTNTKSIKEAAKDFGIELLYDEADQSQERQIAAIRRFIQEDVDVIVLSPVIDTGWDEVLYECKEAGIPVLLSDRRIQVEDDSLYMTYFGADAVEEGRRAMRWLLQNSEDLEKPVRILEIEGTIGASPTIDRHEGFREILEQNPGYEVVYRAGGEYTYEGGCMVVEEYLEDHPWDIDVIFSHNDNMALGAIDTLLEHGYRPGEDTKIISVDGTRIAFEAMLEGTLNCTVECSPLLGPQLMKAIQELMAGEELPIRIITDEKVYTQENAAEALPDRLY
;
A
#
# COMPACT_ATOMS: atom_id res chain seq x y z
N MET A 1 30.52 -67.84 30.81
CA MET A 1 31.40 -67.70 29.62
C MET A 1 30.52 -67.29 28.43
N LYS A 2 30.69 -66.07 27.89
CA LYS A 2 30.17 -65.48 26.62
C LYS A 2 28.63 -65.38 26.45
N ARG A 3 27.95 -64.22 26.59
CA ARG A 3 27.82 -62.98 25.75
C ARG A 3 27.33 -63.20 24.31
N ARG A 4 26.16 -62.58 23.99
CA ARG A 4 25.71 -61.84 22.77
C ARG A 4 24.25 -61.43 23.03
N LEU A 5 23.90 -60.22 23.47
CA LEU A 5 23.86 -58.90 22.81
C LEU A 5 23.20 -58.89 21.42
N GLY A 6 21.95 -58.45 21.39
CA GLY A 6 21.18 -58.01 20.22
C GLY A 6 20.30 -56.85 20.66
N MET A 7 20.59 -55.68 20.14
CA MET A 7 20.08 -54.36 20.49
C MET A 7 18.80 -54.08 19.68
N ALA A 8 17.68 -53.78 20.35
CA ALA A 8 16.47 -53.27 19.71
C ALA A 8 16.38 -51.77 20.01
N VAL A 9 16.46 -50.96 18.97
CA VAL A 9 16.25 -49.51 18.99
C VAL A 9 14.74 -49.27 19.04
N VAL A 10 14.28 -48.54 20.06
CA VAL A 10 12.91 -48.02 20.16
C VAL A 10 12.89 -46.65 19.48
N LEU A 11 12.18 -46.54 18.36
CA LEU A 11 11.82 -45.26 17.75
C LEU A 11 10.49 -44.81 18.39
N CYS A 12 10.53 -43.71 19.16
CA CYS A 12 9.32 -43.00 19.58
C CYS A 12 8.97 -41.98 18.49
N CYS A 13 7.89 -42.22 17.74
CA CYS A 13 7.27 -41.20 16.91
C CYS A 13 6.31 -40.37 17.77
N LEU A 14 6.60 -39.07 17.93
CA LEU A 14 5.63 -38.08 18.37
C LEU A 14 4.67 -37.79 17.20
N ALA A 15 3.39 -38.09 17.38
CA ALA A 15 2.34 -37.68 16.48
C ALA A 15 1.85 -36.28 16.89
N ALA A 16 2.06 -35.28 16.03
CA ALA A 16 1.38 -33.99 16.13
C ALA A 16 -0.03 -34.15 15.52
N SER A 17 -1.05 -33.76 16.30
CA SER A 17 -2.46 -33.88 15.97
C SER A 17 -2.91 -32.79 14.98
N VAL A 18 -3.31 -33.21 13.78
CA VAL A 18 -4.07 -32.40 12.81
C VAL A 18 -5.54 -32.40 13.23
N LEU A 19 -6.11 -31.23 13.48
CA LEU A 19 -7.55 -31.04 13.66
C LEU A 19 -8.22 -30.95 12.29
N LEU A 20 -8.64 -32.10 11.75
CA LEU A 20 -9.65 -32.17 10.70
C LEU A 20 -11.01 -32.09 11.38
N LEU A 21 -11.59 -30.90 11.47
CA LEU A 21 -12.98 -30.75 11.89
C LEU A 21 -13.90 -31.10 10.71
N PRO A 22 -14.89 -32.00 10.89
CA PRO A 22 -15.88 -32.27 9.86
C PRO A 22 -16.91 -31.14 9.86
N GLY A 23 -16.84 -30.28 8.84
CA GLY A 23 -17.91 -29.34 8.53
C GLY A 23 -19.21 -30.11 8.25
N CYS A 24 -20.25 -29.81 9.01
CA CYS A 24 -21.59 -30.29 8.75
C CYS A 24 -22.08 -29.77 7.39
N GLN A 25 -22.55 -30.71 6.55
CA GLN A 25 -23.13 -30.47 5.23
C GLN A 25 -24.25 -29.44 5.24
N ALA A 26 -24.11 -28.44 4.36
CA ALA A 26 -25.21 -27.87 3.60
C ALA A 26 -24.70 -27.30 2.27
N GLY A 27 -24.89 -28.06 1.17
CA GLY A 27 -25.04 -27.52 -0.19
C GLY A 27 -23.80 -27.51 -1.10
N GLY A 28 -23.76 -28.45 -2.05
CA GLY A 28 -22.98 -28.33 -3.30
C GLY A 28 -22.11 -29.54 -3.63
N ASP A 29 -22.60 -30.46 -4.47
CA ASP A 29 -21.76 -31.38 -5.28
C ASP A 29 -21.07 -30.56 -6.41
N GLY A 30 -20.37 -29.49 -6.06
CA GLY A 30 -19.53 -28.73 -6.98
C GLY A 30 -18.19 -29.43 -7.17
N GLU A 31 -17.73 -29.55 -8.41
CA GLU A 31 -16.36 -29.97 -8.68
C GLU A 31 -15.44 -28.84 -8.19
N ILE A 32 -14.50 -29.14 -7.29
CA ILE A 32 -13.51 -28.17 -6.82
C ILE A 32 -12.60 -27.85 -8.00
N GLU A 33 -12.60 -26.59 -8.41
CA GLU A 33 -11.78 -26.08 -9.52
C GLU A 33 -10.45 -25.51 -9.02
N TYR A 34 -10.49 -24.82 -7.87
CA TYR A 34 -9.31 -24.13 -7.32
C TYR A 34 -9.03 -24.54 -5.87
N VAL A 35 -7.75 -24.68 -5.54
CA VAL A 35 -7.26 -24.90 -4.18
C VAL A 35 -6.37 -23.73 -3.75
N ILE A 36 -6.82 -22.97 -2.75
CA ILE A 36 -6.07 -21.84 -2.19
C ILE A 36 -5.39 -22.29 -0.90
N GLY A 37 -4.06 -22.19 -0.86
CA GLY A 37 -3.27 -22.40 0.35
C GLY A 37 -3.21 -21.11 1.17
N VAL A 38 -3.46 -21.18 2.48
CA VAL A 38 -3.41 -20.02 3.38
C VAL A 38 -2.38 -20.28 4.48
N SER A 39 -1.24 -19.61 4.44
CA SER A 39 -0.15 -19.74 5.41
C SER A 39 -0.08 -18.49 6.30
N LEU A 40 -0.47 -18.62 7.58
CA LEU A 40 -0.52 -17.49 8.52
C LEU A 40 0.57 -17.58 9.57
N ALA A 41 1.08 -16.43 10.01
CA ALA A 41 2.06 -16.31 11.08
C ALA A 41 1.60 -17.00 12.38
N ASN A 42 0.33 -16.85 12.74
CA ASN A 42 -0.32 -17.59 13.81
C ASN A 42 -1.84 -17.63 13.61
N MET A 43 -2.55 -18.45 14.40
CA MET A 43 -4.02 -18.54 14.42
C MET A 43 -4.61 -18.40 15.84
N ARG A 44 -4.06 -17.49 16.67
CA ARG A 44 -4.42 -17.40 18.09
C ARG A 44 -4.88 -16.02 18.53
N GLU A 45 -4.32 -14.97 17.93
CA GLU A 45 -4.65 -13.58 18.27
C GLU A 45 -6.07 -13.22 17.78
N PRO A 46 -6.85 -12.40 18.50
CA PRO A 46 -8.21 -12.03 18.11
C PRO A 46 -8.32 -11.51 16.67
N TRP A 47 -7.39 -10.63 16.27
CA TRP A 47 -7.27 -10.11 14.91
C TRP A 47 -7.13 -11.23 13.87
N ARG A 48 -6.32 -12.26 14.16
CA ARG A 48 -6.10 -13.41 13.27
C ARG A 48 -7.34 -14.31 13.17
N LEU A 49 -8.12 -14.41 14.23
CA LEU A 49 -9.38 -15.17 14.21
C LEU A 49 -10.41 -14.48 13.33
N VAL A 50 -10.53 -13.14 13.41
CA VAL A 50 -11.40 -12.37 12.51
C VAL A 50 -10.95 -12.52 11.07
N LEU A 51 -9.65 -12.38 10.79
CA LEU A 51 -9.10 -12.60 9.45
C LEU A 51 -9.49 -13.96 8.87
N MET A 52 -9.33 -15.02 9.65
CA MET A 52 -9.65 -16.37 9.20
C MET A 52 -11.14 -16.56 8.94
N ASP A 53 -12.00 -15.99 9.79
CA ASP A 53 -13.45 -16.02 9.63
C ASP A 53 -13.87 -15.28 8.35
N GLU A 54 -13.33 -14.09 8.09
CA GLU A 54 -13.56 -13.34 6.84
C GLU A 54 -13.15 -14.12 5.59
N ILE A 55 -11.94 -14.71 5.60
CA ILE A 55 -11.46 -15.57 4.50
C ILE A 55 -12.43 -16.75 4.28
N GLN A 56 -12.88 -17.40 5.35
CA GLN A 56 -13.78 -18.55 5.27
C GLN A 56 -15.18 -18.16 4.77
N GLN A 57 -15.71 -17.03 5.23
CA GLN A 57 -17.02 -16.52 4.84
C GLN A 57 -17.03 -16.09 3.37
N GLU A 58 -15.99 -15.41 2.90
CA GLU A 58 -15.91 -15.03 1.49
C GLU A 58 -15.72 -16.24 0.59
N ALA A 59 -14.84 -17.19 0.96
CA ALA A 59 -14.66 -18.42 0.20
C ALA A 59 -15.93 -19.29 0.15
N ALA A 60 -16.82 -19.21 1.15
CA ALA A 60 -18.10 -19.91 1.13
C ALA A 60 -19.05 -19.42 0.02
N LYS A 61 -18.81 -18.24 -0.57
CA LYS A 61 -19.54 -17.75 -1.76
C LYS A 61 -19.07 -18.41 -3.05
N HIS A 62 -17.93 -19.10 -3.02
CA HIS A 62 -17.26 -19.76 -4.14
C HIS A 62 -17.21 -21.28 -3.92
N PRO A 63 -18.28 -22.04 -4.23
CA PRO A 63 -18.30 -23.49 -4.04
C PRO A 63 -17.23 -24.27 -4.82
N GLU A 64 -16.66 -23.64 -5.85
CA GLU A 64 -15.54 -24.13 -6.66
C GLU A 64 -14.17 -24.02 -5.96
N VAL A 65 -14.09 -23.30 -4.83
CA VAL A 65 -12.85 -23.06 -4.09
C VAL A 65 -12.72 -23.99 -2.89
N ARG A 66 -11.52 -24.51 -2.68
CA ARG A 66 -11.13 -25.19 -1.44
C ARG A 66 -9.97 -24.48 -0.74
N LEU A 67 -10.16 -24.14 0.53
CA LEU A 67 -9.11 -23.58 1.38
C LEU A 67 -8.28 -24.67 2.08
N VAL A 68 -6.97 -24.43 2.21
CA VAL A 68 -6.05 -25.25 3.03
C VAL A 68 -5.21 -24.33 3.92
N PHE A 69 -5.55 -24.28 5.21
CA PHE A 69 -4.86 -23.44 6.19
C PHE A 69 -3.61 -24.12 6.78
N ALA A 70 -2.58 -23.31 7.06
CA ALA A 70 -1.40 -23.67 7.82
C ALA A 70 -1.06 -22.58 8.86
N ASP A 71 -0.87 -23.00 10.12
CA ASP A 71 -0.57 -22.14 11.26
C ASP A 71 0.92 -22.21 11.58
N ALA A 72 1.72 -21.19 11.27
CA ALA A 72 3.14 -21.17 11.56
C ALA A 72 3.48 -21.11 13.05
N THR A 73 2.53 -20.78 13.93
CA THR A 73 2.75 -20.66 15.38
C THR A 73 3.93 -19.74 15.77
N GLN A 74 4.13 -18.66 15.00
CA GLN A 74 5.26 -17.71 15.10
C GLN A 74 6.65 -18.37 14.91
N ASP A 75 6.74 -19.41 14.10
CA ASP A 75 7.99 -20.10 13.78
C ASP A 75 8.27 -20.07 12.27
N ALA A 76 9.36 -19.39 11.89
CA ALA A 76 9.73 -19.18 10.49
C ALA A 76 10.13 -20.47 9.77
N GLU A 77 10.90 -21.35 10.42
CA GLU A 77 11.30 -22.64 9.82
C GLU A 77 10.06 -23.49 9.54
N LYS A 78 9.12 -23.52 10.50
CA LYS A 78 7.84 -24.18 10.34
C LYS A 78 7.00 -23.56 9.22
N GLN A 79 6.95 -22.23 9.11
CA GLN A 79 6.19 -21.57 8.05
C GLN A 79 6.74 -21.92 6.66
N ILE A 80 8.06 -21.99 6.51
CA ILE A 80 8.72 -22.41 5.27
C ILE A 80 8.31 -23.84 4.90
N ASP A 81 8.38 -24.77 5.86
CA ASP A 81 7.94 -26.16 5.65
C ASP A 81 6.45 -26.25 5.29
N ASP A 82 5.61 -25.44 5.95
CA ASP A 82 4.19 -25.37 5.67
C ASP A 82 3.90 -24.85 4.26
N ILE A 83 4.59 -23.81 3.79
CA ILE A 83 4.47 -23.27 2.43
C ILE A 83 4.86 -24.31 1.38
N HIS A 84 6.00 -24.99 1.54
CA HIS A 84 6.39 -26.06 0.62
C HIS A 84 5.41 -27.23 0.65
N ARG A 85 4.84 -27.57 1.82
CA ARG A 85 3.81 -28.61 1.91
C ARG A 85 2.54 -28.20 1.15
N LEU A 86 2.12 -26.95 1.26
CA LEU A 86 0.97 -26.43 0.51
C LEU A 86 1.25 -26.49 -1.00
N GLN A 87 2.42 -26.06 -1.46
CA GLN A 87 2.83 -26.18 -2.87
C GLN A 87 2.78 -27.65 -3.35
N ASN A 88 3.28 -28.59 -2.53
CA ASN A 88 3.24 -30.02 -2.85
C ASN A 88 1.82 -30.62 -2.87
N TYR A 89 0.84 -29.97 -2.22
CA TYR A 89 -0.57 -30.35 -2.35
C TYR A 89 -1.20 -29.89 -3.68
N GLY A 90 -0.47 -29.10 -4.48
CA GLY A 90 -0.96 -28.57 -5.74
C GLY A 90 -1.96 -27.45 -5.55
N ILE A 91 -1.68 -26.52 -4.62
CA ILE A 91 -2.44 -25.27 -4.55
C ILE A 91 -2.26 -24.47 -5.85
N ASP A 92 -3.31 -23.77 -6.26
CA ASP A 92 -3.31 -22.91 -7.45
C ASP A 92 -2.88 -21.48 -7.11
N LEU A 93 -3.07 -21.06 -5.85
CA LEU A 93 -2.66 -19.76 -5.33
C LEU A 93 -2.29 -19.86 -3.85
N LEU A 94 -1.27 -19.11 -3.43
CA LEU A 94 -0.86 -18.97 -2.03
C LEU A 94 -1.29 -17.61 -1.47
N VAL A 95 -2.04 -17.61 -0.37
CA VAL A 95 -2.19 -16.46 0.52
C VAL A 95 -1.23 -16.63 1.69
N VAL A 96 -0.36 -15.66 1.94
CA VAL A 96 0.68 -15.74 2.97
C VAL A 96 0.73 -14.48 3.82
N SER A 97 0.78 -14.67 5.13
CA SER A 97 1.10 -13.61 6.09
C SER A 97 2.37 -14.01 6.86
N PRO A 98 3.55 -13.43 6.51
CA PRO A 98 4.84 -13.81 7.08
C PRO A 98 4.93 -13.65 8.61
N CYS A 99 5.47 -14.63 9.33
CA CYS A 99 5.86 -14.43 10.74
C CYS A 99 7.21 -13.69 10.87
N ASP A 100 8.06 -13.78 9.85
CA ASP A 100 9.38 -13.16 9.77
C ASP A 100 9.61 -12.67 8.34
N VAL A 101 9.71 -11.36 8.13
CA VAL A 101 9.82 -10.76 6.79
C VAL A 101 11.07 -11.24 6.07
N VAL A 102 12.23 -11.26 6.76
CA VAL A 102 13.53 -11.55 6.16
C VAL A 102 13.61 -13.02 5.73
N GLN A 103 13.16 -13.94 6.59
CA GLN A 103 13.27 -15.37 6.31
C GLN A 103 12.23 -15.88 5.30
N ILE A 104 11.04 -15.26 5.27
CA ILE A 104 9.94 -15.72 4.42
C ILE A 104 9.97 -15.09 3.02
N THR A 105 10.50 -13.88 2.86
CA THR A 105 10.66 -13.21 1.56
C THR A 105 11.26 -14.10 0.46
N PRO A 106 12.42 -14.76 0.64
CA PRO A 106 13.02 -15.57 -0.43
C PRO A 106 12.15 -16.76 -0.84
N VAL A 107 11.39 -17.34 0.11
CA VAL A 107 10.48 -18.45 -0.15
C VAL A 107 9.24 -17.97 -0.90
N VAL A 108 8.70 -16.81 -0.55
CA VAL A 108 7.60 -16.19 -1.30
C VAL A 108 8.00 -15.95 -2.75
N GLY A 109 9.18 -15.36 -2.97
CA GLY A 109 9.69 -15.14 -4.33
C GLY A 109 9.98 -16.43 -5.09
N GLU A 110 10.34 -17.52 -4.41
CA GLU A 110 10.44 -18.86 -5.02
C GLU A 110 9.08 -19.37 -5.50
N ILE A 111 8.07 -19.35 -4.63
CA ILE A 111 6.72 -19.84 -4.95
C ILE A 111 6.07 -19.00 -6.06
N TYR A 112 6.25 -17.68 -6.01
CA TYR A 112 5.69 -16.72 -6.97
C TYR A 112 6.11 -17.00 -8.42
N ARG A 113 7.29 -17.59 -8.64
CA ARG A 113 7.74 -17.99 -9.99
C ARG A 113 6.91 -19.12 -10.61
N SER A 114 6.12 -19.83 -9.80
CA SER A 114 5.35 -21.00 -10.23
C SER A 114 3.84 -20.79 -10.16
N ILE A 115 3.36 -20.13 -9.11
CA ILE A 115 1.93 -19.84 -8.89
C ILE A 115 1.77 -18.43 -8.33
N PRO A 116 0.60 -17.80 -8.50
CA PRO A 116 0.33 -16.50 -7.88
C PRO A 116 0.44 -16.52 -6.35
N VAL A 117 0.89 -15.41 -5.78
CA VAL A 117 1.03 -15.23 -4.32
C VAL A 117 0.41 -13.91 -3.89
N ILE A 118 -0.55 -13.98 -2.97
CA ILE A 118 -1.09 -12.83 -2.25
C ILE A 118 -0.39 -12.73 -0.90
N VAL A 119 0.30 -11.62 -0.68
CA VAL A 119 0.90 -11.28 0.61
C VAL A 119 -0.12 -10.47 1.42
N LEU A 120 -0.36 -10.86 2.66
CA LEU A 120 -1.45 -10.34 3.46
C LEU A 120 -0.98 -9.84 4.83
N ASP A 121 -1.40 -8.62 5.19
CA ASP A 121 -1.11 -7.90 6.44
C ASP A 121 0.36 -7.49 6.60
N ARG A 122 1.28 -8.47 6.56
CA ARG A 122 2.72 -8.25 6.74
C ARG A 122 3.42 -8.32 5.40
N ALA A 123 4.10 -7.24 5.04
CA ALA A 123 4.82 -7.15 3.77
C ALA A 123 5.99 -8.14 3.70
N VAL A 124 6.44 -8.41 2.47
CA VAL A 124 7.73 -9.02 2.15
C VAL A 124 8.63 -7.96 1.55
N GLU A 125 9.95 -8.17 1.54
CA GLU A 125 10.85 -7.25 0.85
C GLU A 125 10.74 -7.44 -0.67
N GLY A 126 10.77 -6.34 -1.42
CA GLY A 126 10.66 -6.35 -2.88
C GLY A 126 9.22 -6.54 -3.37
N PHE A 127 9.08 -7.05 -4.60
CA PHE A 127 7.81 -7.12 -5.34
C PHE A 127 7.56 -8.48 -6.00
N ASP A 128 8.28 -9.52 -5.54
CA ASP A 128 8.15 -10.90 -6.03
C ASP A 128 6.89 -11.59 -5.46
N TYR A 129 5.73 -10.99 -5.73
CA TYR A 129 4.39 -11.47 -5.39
C TYR A 129 3.38 -10.90 -6.40
N SER A 130 2.17 -11.47 -6.42
CA SER A 130 1.08 -11.00 -7.30
C SER A 130 0.42 -9.75 -6.74
N LEU A 131 0.05 -9.77 -5.46
CA LEU A 131 -0.70 -8.71 -4.80
C LEU A 131 -0.32 -8.65 -3.31
N PHE A 132 -0.17 -7.45 -2.78
CA PHE A 132 -0.15 -7.19 -1.34
C PHE A 132 -1.49 -6.61 -0.89
N ILE A 133 -2.01 -7.05 0.25
CA ILE A 133 -3.19 -6.47 0.89
C ILE A 133 -2.87 -6.24 2.36
N GLY A 134 -3.08 -5.03 2.87
CA GLY A 134 -2.88 -4.77 4.28
C GLY A 134 -3.27 -3.36 4.71
N PRO A 135 -3.34 -3.11 6.02
CA PRO A 135 -3.48 -1.76 6.54
C PRO A 135 -2.16 -1.00 6.45
N ASP A 136 -2.23 0.32 6.58
CA ASP A 136 -1.07 1.17 6.81
C ASP A 136 -0.91 1.43 8.31
N ASN A 137 0.08 0.78 8.92
CA ASN A 137 0.31 0.85 10.36
C ASN A 137 0.86 2.20 10.81
N GLU A 138 1.58 2.93 9.95
CA GLU A 138 2.05 4.27 10.25
C GLU A 138 0.86 5.25 10.28
N ILE A 139 -0.06 5.17 9.31
CA ILE A 139 -1.31 5.95 9.31
C ILE A 139 -2.17 5.62 10.54
N ILE A 140 -2.28 4.34 10.92
CA ILE A 140 -2.98 3.94 12.15
C ILE A 140 -2.34 4.61 13.38
N GLY A 141 -1.01 4.60 13.46
CA GLY A 141 -0.24 5.29 14.50
C GLY A 141 -0.53 6.80 14.53
N LYS A 142 -0.49 7.46 13.37
CA LYS A 142 -0.81 8.88 13.22
C LYS A 142 -2.22 9.19 13.70
N LYS A 143 -3.23 8.40 13.30
CA LYS A 143 -4.62 8.55 13.76
C LYS A 143 -4.76 8.40 15.28
N ALA A 144 -4.02 7.47 15.89
CA ALA A 144 -3.98 7.34 17.34
C ALA A 144 -3.32 8.56 18.01
N GLY A 145 -2.27 9.10 17.40
CA GLY A 145 -1.62 10.34 17.84
C GLY A 145 -2.56 11.55 17.76
N THR A 146 -3.27 11.70 16.65
CA THR A 146 -4.30 12.75 16.48
C THR A 146 -5.42 12.60 17.52
N ALA A 147 -5.86 11.38 17.81
CA ALA A 147 -6.84 11.12 18.86
C ALA A 147 -6.35 11.54 20.27
N VAL A 148 -5.05 11.39 20.56
CA VAL A 148 -4.43 11.94 21.77
C VAL A 148 -4.43 13.46 21.76
N LEU A 149 -4.01 14.10 20.66
CA LEU A 149 -3.99 15.58 20.57
C LEU A 149 -5.39 16.17 20.73
N GLU A 150 -6.42 15.57 20.13
CA GLU A 150 -7.81 15.99 20.29
C GLU A 150 -8.32 15.85 21.73
N LEU A 151 -7.89 14.80 22.43
CA LEU A 151 -8.26 14.56 23.82
C LEU A 151 -7.59 15.55 24.78
N MET A 152 -6.29 15.80 24.56
CA MET A 152 -5.46 16.63 25.44
C MET A 152 -5.58 18.13 25.15
N GLY A 153 -5.92 18.51 23.91
CA GLY A 153 -5.91 19.91 23.48
C GLY A 153 -4.52 20.55 23.65
N ASP A 154 -4.49 21.75 24.25
CA ASP A 154 -3.26 22.49 24.54
C ASP A 154 -2.62 22.10 25.89
N ASP A 155 -3.20 21.15 26.62
CA ASP A 155 -2.74 20.79 27.96
C ASP A 155 -1.42 20.01 27.94
N ALA A 156 -0.59 20.20 28.96
CA ALA A 156 0.56 19.36 29.22
C ALA A 156 0.12 18.09 29.95
N GLY A 157 0.77 16.96 29.67
CA GLY A 157 0.41 15.70 30.29
C GLY A 157 1.32 14.54 29.89
N THR A 158 1.06 13.38 30.46
CA THR A 158 1.83 12.15 30.24
C THR A 158 0.98 11.11 29.55
N VAL A 159 1.47 10.61 28.42
CA VAL A 159 0.85 9.52 27.67
C VAL A 159 1.64 8.24 27.90
N LEU A 160 0.98 7.20 28.38
CA LEU A 160 1.57 5.87 28.51
C LEU A 160 1.29 5.05 27.23
N GLU A 161 2.33 4.84 26.43
CA GLU A 161 2.31 3.94 25.29
C GLU A 161 2.53 2.50 25.74
N LEU A 162 1.51 1.65 25.58
CA LEU A 162 1.61 0.21 25.70
C LEU A 162 2.03 -0.37 24.35
N PHE A 163 3.34 -0.43 24.19
CA PHE A 163 4.01 -0.85 22.97
C PHE A 163 3.96 -2.37 22.83
N GLY A 164 3.53 -2.88 21.68
CA GLY A 164 3.39 -4.32 21.42
C GLY A 164 4.71 -5.06 21.23
N ASN A 165 4.71 -6.18 20.49
CA ASN A 165 5.94 -6.92 20.19
C ASN A 165 6.97 -6.06 19.40
N PRO A 166 8.19 -5.79 19.93
CA PRO A 166 9.23 -5.01 19.23
C PRO A 166 9.82 -5.67 17.99
N GLN A 167 9.61 -6.96 17.80
CA GLN A 167 10.00 -7.67 16.58
C GLN A 167 8.98 -7.51 15.45
N SER A 168 7.79 -6.98 15.74
CA SER A 168 6.73 -6.74 14.77
C SER A 168 6.93 -5.40 14.07
N GLN A 169 7.06 -5.41 12.74
CA GLN A 169 7.11 -4.18 11.94
C GLN A 169 5.87 -3.30 12.19
N ALA A 170 4.69 -3.91 12.29
CA ALA A 170 3.45 -3.19 12.55
C ALA A 170 3.48 -2.39 13.87
N SER A 171 4.08 -2.92 14.93
CA SER A 171 4.21 -2.21 16.22
C SER A 171 5.20 -1.04 16.11
N ASN A 172 6.28 -1.22 15.36
CA ASN A 172 7.24 -0.16 15.10
C ASN A 172 6.61 0.99 14.29
N ASP A 173 5.93 0.66 13.18
CA ASP A 173 5.25 1.64 12.32
C ASP A 173 4.17 2.43 13.08
N ARG A 174 3.36 1.74 13.91
CA ARG A 174 2.36 2.39 14.78
C ARG A 174 3.01 3.37 15.75
N SER A 175 4.11 2.99 16.38
CA SER A 175 4.83 3.86 17.32
C SER A 175 5.48 5.05 16.62
N GLU A 176 6.06 4.84 15.44
CA GLU A 176 6.67 5.90 14.64
C GLU A 176 5.62 6.92 14.20
N GLY A 177 4.51 6.46 13.60
CA GLY A 177 3.40 7.34 13.21
C GLY A 177 2.76 8.05 14.40
N PHE A 178 2.60 7.36 15.53
CA PHE A 178 2.11 7.97 16.77
C PHE A 178 3.04 9.10 17.25
N ARG A 179 4.35 8.82 17.34
CA ARG A 179 5.36 9.77 17.80
C ARG A 179 5.56 10.93 16.83
N SER A 180 5.40 10.71 15.52
CA SER A 180 5.53 11.78 14.53
C SER A 180 4.48 12.88 14.74
N VAL A 181 3.25 12.49 15.11
CA VAL A 181 2.17 13.44 15.41
C VAL A 181 2.43 14.16 16.74
N LEU A 182 2.82 13.41 17.78
CA LEU A 182 3.09 14.02 19.10
C LEU A 182 4.34 14.91 19.12
N ALA A 183 5.23 14.81 18.12
CA ALA A 183 6.37 15.71 18.00
C ALA A 183 5.96 17.19 17.82
N GLU A 184 4.74 17.44 17.34
CA GLU A 184 4.16 18.79 17.22
C GLU A 184 3.63 19.33 18.56
N ALA A 185 3.48 18.47 19.57
CA ALA A 185 2.99 18.81 20.91
C ALA A 185 4.04 18.51 22.00
N PRO A 186 5.13 19.31 22.10
CA PRO A 186 6.22 19.07 23.05
C PRO A 186 5.83 19.22 24.53
N SER A 187 4.59 19.65 24.82
CA SER A 187 4.00 19.66 26.16
C SER A 187 3.60 18.26 26.66
N LEU A 188 3.53 17.27 25.76
CA LEU A 188 3.20 15.89 26.10
C LEU A 188 4.48 15.07 26.32
N GLU A 189 4.54 14.37 27.46
CA GLU A 189 5.58 13.39 27.74
C GLU A 189 5.10 12.00 27.34
N ILE A 190 5.89 11.25 26.57
CA ILE A 190 5.57 9.86 26.21
C ILE A 190 6.40 8.92 27.08
N GLN A 191 5.72 8.14 27.91
CA GLN A 191 6.30 7.01 28.64
C GLN A 191 5.91 5.72 27.92
N GLN A 192 6.80 4.74 27.88
CA GLN A 192 6.58 3.50 27.13
C GLN A 192 6.71 2.26 28.03
N LEU A 193 5.78 1.33 27.85
CA LEU A 193 5.77 0.02 28.50
C LEU A 193 5.61 -1.07 27.44
N VAL A 194 6.54 -2.02 27.40
CA VAL A 194 6.56 -3.07 26.38
C VAL A 194 5.75 -4.29 26.83
N VAL A 195 4.76 -4.67 26.01
CA VAL A 195 3.94 -5.87 26.12
C VAL A 195 4.35 -6.83 24.99
N ASP A 196 5.50 -7.48 25.16
CA ASP A 196 6.21 -8.20 24.07
C ASP A 196 5.47 -9.37 23.40
N ASP A 197 4.40 -9.89 23.99
CA ASP A 197 3.58 -11.00 23.50
C ASP A 197 2.15 -10.56 23.12
N ASP A 198 1.93 -9.25 23.09
CA ASP A 198 0.64 -8.61 22.76
C ASP A 198 -0.54 -9.11 23.63
N SER A 199 -0.24 -9.65 24.83
CA SER A 199 -1.23 -10.29 25.70
C SER A 199 -1.97 -9.30 26.59
N ARG A 200 -3.30 -9.44 26.64
CA ARG A 200 -4.16 -8.79 27.64
C ARG A 200 -3.70 -9.01 29.08
N ASP A 201 -3.39 -10.24 29.45
CA ASP A 201 -3.08 -10.58 30.86
C ASP A 201 -1.73 -9.95 31.27
N LYS A 202 -0.78 -9.91 30.34
CA LYS A 202 0.51 -9.23 30.56
C LYS A 202 0.35 -7.73 30.66
N ALA A 203 -0.45 -7.12 29.78
CA ALA A 203 -0.78 -5.70 29.84
C ALA A 203 -1.42 -5.35 31.20
N GLU A 204 -2.38 -6.15 31.67
CA GLU A 204 -3.03 -5.99 32.96
C GLU A 204 -2.03 -6.04 34.13
N ASP A 205 -1.14 -7.03 34.15
CA ASP A 205 -0.11 -7.17 35.19
C ASP A 205 0.88 -5.99 35.19
N LEU A 206 1.35 -5.58 34.00
CA LEU A 206 2.32 -4.49 33.86
C LEU A 206 1.73 -3.13 34.23
N VAL A 207 0.51 -2.82 33.77
CA VAL A 207 -0.19 -1.58 34.10
C VAL A 207 -0.55 -1.55 35.60
N MET A 208 -1.00 -2.67 36.17
CA MET A 208 -1.29 -2.77 37.61
C MET A 208 -0.03 -2.51 38.46
N ALA A 209 1.14 -2.94 38.00
CA ALA A 209 2.43 -2.75 38.67
C ALA A 209 3.05 -1.36 38.43
N TYR A 210 2.51 -0.55 37.52
CA TYR A 210 3.05 0.78 37.19
C TYR A 210 2.89 1.72 38.39
N GLU A 211 4.01 2.19 38.95
CA GLU A 211 4.02 2.94 40.22
C GLU A 211 3.25 4.25 40.12
N ASP A 212 3.57 5.04 39.09
CA ASP A 212 3.04 6.40 38.87
C ASP A 212 1.80 6.41 37.96
N LEU A 213 1.03 5.31 37.92
CA LEU A 213 -0.13 5.19 37.03
C LEU A 213 -1.17 6.30 37.23
N ALA A 214 -1.29 6.83 38.44
CA ALA A 214 -2.21 7.93 38.74
C ALA A 214 -1.75 9.29 38.18
N GLU A 215 -0.53 9.38 37.66
CA GLU A 215 0.02 10.57 36.98
C GLU A 215 -0.07 10.47 35.45
N ILE A 216 -0.57 9.36 34.92
CA ILE A 216 -0.82 9.17 33.49
C ILE A 216 -2.15 9.82 33.11
N ASP A 217 -2.14 10.64 32.07
CA ASP A 217 -3.33 11.36 31.59
C ASP A 217 -4.07 10.60 30.48
N CYS A 218 -3.36 9.81 29.68
CA CYS A 218 -3.93 8.97 28.63
C CYS A 218 -3.08 7.72 28.40
N ILE A 219 -3.72 6.61 27.99
CA ILE A 219 -3.04 5.40 27.55
C ILE A 219 -3.26 5.22 26.05
N PHE A 220 -2.18 4.95 25.31
CA PHE A 220 -2.26 4.47 23.94
C PHE A 220 -1.83 3.00 23.91
N ALA A 221 -2.72 2.10 23.47
CA ALA A 221 -2.43 0.67 23.36
C ALA A 221 -2.34 0.24 21.89
N HIS A 222 -1.28 -0.49 21.55
CA HIS A 222 -1.01 -0.91 20.17
C HIS A 222 -2.04 -1.89 19.59
N ASN A 223 -2.91 -2.48 20.41
CA ASN A 223 -4.12 -3.17 19.99
C ASN A 223 -5.19 -3.19 21.11
N ASP A 224 -6.43 -3.53 20.76
CA ASP A 224 -7.58 -3.54 21.65
C ASP A 224 -7.48 -4.65 22.72
N TYR A 225 -6.74 -5.73 22.45
CA TYR A 225 -6.51 -6.80 23.43
C TYR A 225 -5.59 -6.36 24.58
N ILE A 226 -4.53 -5.59 24.26
CA ILE A 226 -3.68 -4.88 25.23
C ILE A 226 -4.51 -3.82 25.97
N ALA A 227 -5.32 -3.05 25.23
CA ALA A 227 -6.18 -2.00 25.79
C ALA A 227 -7.15 -2.53 26.84
N LEU A 228 -7.75 -3.70 26.59
CA LEU A 228 -8.61 -4.40 27.55
C LEU A 228 -7.87 -4.78 28.84
N GLY A 229 -6.61 -5.19 28.74
CA GLY A 229 -5.76 -5.48 29.90
C GLY A 229 -5.48 -4.24 30.73
N ALA A 230 -5.14 -3.13 30.06
CA ALA A 230 -4.97 -1.83 30.69
C ALA A 230 -6.24 -1.36 31.41
N TYR A 231 -7.39 -1.45 30.74
CA TYR A 231 -8.69 -1.11 31.34
C TYR A 231 -8.96 -1.90 32.62
N ARG A 232 -8.72 -3.22 32.62
CA ARG A 232 -8.90 -4.08 33.81
C ARG A 232 -8.00 -3.67 34.97
N ALA A 233 -6.78 -3.24 34.69
CA ALA A 233 -5.87 -2.72 35.71
C ALA A 233 -6.38 -1.39 36.30
N LEU A 234 -6.86 -0.48 35.45
CA LEU A 234 -7.43 0.80 35.87
C LEU A 234 -8.68 0.61 36.73
N ASP A 235 -9.63 -0.23 36.29
CA ASP A 235 -10.86 -0.55 37.01
C ASP A 235 -10.55 -1.10 38.42
N ARG A 236 -9.56 -2.00 38.54
CA ARG A 236 -9.12 -2.53 39.85
C ARG A 236 -8.46 -1.48 40.75
N ARG A 237 -7.81 -0.47 40.17
CA ARG A 237 -7.23 0.65 40.92
C ARG A 237 -8.23 1.78 41.17
N GLY A 238 -9.43 1.71 40.59
CA GLY A 238 -10.42 2.77 40.65
C GLY A 238 -9.96 4.06 39.96
N LEU A 239 -9.17 3.92 38.89
CA LEU A 239 -8.70 5.02 38.05
C LEU A 239 -9.54 5.07 36.76
N ASP A 240 -9.79 6.29 36.29
CA ASP A 240 -10.55 6.56 35.06
C ASP A 240 -9.64 7.34 34.10
N ILE A 241 -8.74 6.59 33.45
CA ILE A 241 -7.77 7.14 32.49
C ILE A 241 -8.26 6.74 31.09
N PRO A 242 -8.45 7.70 30.17
CA PRO A 242 -8.88 7.40 28.81
C PRO A 242 -7.85 6.52 28.09
N ILE A 243 -8.36 5.55 27.32
CA ILE A 243 -7.55 4.61 26.54
C ILE A 243 -7.90 4.75 25.06
N ILE A 244 -6.87 4.88 24.24
CA ILE A 244 -6.97 4.78 22.78
C ILE A 244 -6.43 3.42 22.36
N GLY A 245 -7.30 2.61 21.75
CA GLY A 245 -6.97 1.28 21.23
C GLY A 245 -6.79 1.24 19.71
N ILE A 246 -6.46 0.07 19.20
CA ILE A 246 -6.36 -0.25 17.77
C ILE A 246 -6.98 -1.61 17.54
N ASP A 247 -7.85 -1.77 16.55
CA ASP A 247 -8.33 -3.00 15.91
C ASP A 247 -9.76 -2.75 15.44
N GLY A 248 -10.63 -2.32 16.37
CA GLY A 248 -11.99 -1.88 16.06
C GLY A 248 -12.94 -3.00 15.67
N PHE A 249 -12.83 -4.18 16.30
CA PHE A 249 -13.74 -5.31 16.03
C PHE A 249 -15.06 -5.23 16.80
N ALA A 250 -16.13 -5.76 16.20
CA ALA A 250 -17.47 -5.81 16.76
C ALA A 250 -17.70 -6.98 17.76
N SER A 251 -16.77 -7.93 17.85
CA SER A 251 -16.90 -9.10 18.74
C SER A 251 -16.98 -8.68 20.22
N GLU A 252 -17.44 -9.61 21.07
CA GLU A 252 -17.38 -9.42 22.53
C GLU A 252 -15.97 -9.02 22.99
N ASP A 253 -15.89 -7.97 23.81
CA ASP A 253 -14.62 -7.38 24.27
C ASP A 253 -13.72 -6.84 23.12
N GLY A 254 -14.24 -6.71 21.90
CA GLY A 254 -13.59 -6.02 20.78
C GLY A 254 -13.71 -4.49 20.88
N GLY A 255 -12.95 -3.76 20.07
CA GLY A 255 -12.90 -2.29 20.11
C GLY A 255 -14.25 -1.60 20.07
N LEU A 256 -15.14 -1.97 19.13
CA LEU A 256 -16.44 -1.31 19.00
C LEU A 256 -17.33 -1.57 20.22
N ASP A 257 -17.31 -2.80 20.75
CA ASP A 257 -18.01 -3.18 21.97
C ASP A 257 -17.46 -2.43 23.19
N MET A 258 -16.12 -2.33 23.30
CA MET A 258 -15.46 -1.60 24.38
C MET A 258 -15.73 -0.08 24.34
N ILE A 259 -15.87 0.51 23.16
CA ILE A 259 -16.30 1.91 22.99
C ILE A 259 -17.73 2.10 23.54
N ARG A 260 -18.67 1.21 23.17
CA ARG A 260 -20.06 1.28 23.67
C ARG A 260 -20.15 1.11 25.19
N GLN A 261 -19.27 0.28 25.74
CA GLN A 261 -19.20 0.05 27.19
C GLN A 261 -18.47 1.17 27.94
N GLY A 262 -17.88 2.15 27.23
CA GLY A 262 -17.08 3.22 27.83
C GLY A 262 -15.76 2.74 28.42
N LYS A 263 -15.25 1.58 27.98
CA LYS A 263 -13.92 1.06 28.38
C LYS A 263 -12.78 1.72 27.59
N LEU A 264 -13.05 2.11 26.35
CA LEU A 264 -12.15 2.87 25.50
C LEU A 264 -12.72 4.26 25.24
N TYR A 265 -11.84 5.25 25.08
CA TYR A 265 -12.19 6.59 24.62
C TYR A 265 -12.36 6.60 23.09
N LYS A 266 -11.37 6.06 22.38
CA LYS A 266 -11.37 5.86 20.92
C LYS A 266 -10.67 4.55 20.55
N THR A 267 -10.98 3.99 19.39
CA THR A 267 -10.19 2.91 18.78
C THR A 267 -9.97 3.21 17.31
N VAL A 268 -8.79 2.92 16.78
CA VAL A 268 -8.51 3.04 15.34
C VAL A 268 -8.66 1.66 14.70
N THR A 269 -9.48 1.53 13.66
CA THR A 269 -9.71 0.23 13.03
C THR A 269 -8.46 -0.27 12.30
N CYS A 270 -8.19 -1.57 12.40
CA CYS A 270 -7.11 -2.26 11.69
C CYS A 270 -7.72 -3.36 10.82
N PRO A 271 -8.21 -3.03 9.61
CA PRO A 271 -8.91 -3.99 8.75
C PRO A 271 -8.00 -5.17 8.37
N THR A 272 -8.60 -6.37 8.20
CA THR A 272 -7.81 -7.59 8.04
C THR A 272 -7.41 -7.92 6.60
N GLY A 273 -8.24 -7.52 5.63
CA GLY A 273 -8.06 -7.87 4.22
C GLY A 273 -8.52 -9.27 3.86
N GLY A 274 -9.20 -9.99 4.76
CA GLY A 274 -9.58 -11.39 4.55
C GLY A 274 -10.58 -11.56 3.41
N LYS A 275 -11.60 -10.69 3.36
CA LYS A 275 -12.56 -10.61 2.25
C LYS A 275 -11.84 -10.30 0.93
N GLU A 276 -11.06 -9.22 0.91
CA GLU A 276 -10.34 -8.74 -0.27
C GLU A 276 -9.35 -9.78 -0.80
N ALA A 277 -8.71 -10.56 0.07
CA ALA A 277 -7.79 -11.62 -0.32
C ALA A 277 -8.47 -12.70 -1.16
N ILE A 278 -9.68 -13.13 -0.79
CA ILE A 278 -10.41 -14.13 -1.57
C ILE A 278 -10.98 -13.53 -2.86
N GLN A 279 -11.53 -12.32 -2.81
CA GLN A 279 -12.06 -11.65 -4.01
C GLN A 279 -10.96 -11.47 -5.07
N ASN A 280 -9.79 -10.97 -4.65
CA ASN A 280 -8.67 -10.80 -5.56
C ASN A 280 -8.01 -12.14 -5.95
N ALA A 281 -8.03 -13.15 -5.08
CA ALA A 281 -7.61 -14.50 -5.47
C ALA A 281 -8.47 -15.03 -6.63
N MET A 282 -9.78 -14.80 -6.59
CA MET A 282 -10.67 -15.18 -7.69
C MET A 282 -10.41 -14.37 -8.95
N ASP A 283 -10.18 -13.06 -8.85
CA ASP A 283 -9.80 -12.24 -10.01
C ASP A 283 -8.49 -12.75 -10.65
N ILE A 284 -7.48 -13.08 -9.84
CA ILE A 284 -6.20 -13.63 -10.31
C ILE A 284 -6.39 -15.00 -10.97
N LEU A 285 -7.10 -15.92 -10.31
CA LEU A 285 -7.31 -17.30 -10.79
C LEU A 285 -8.18 -17.36 -12.06
N ASN A 286 -9.04 -16.37 -12.27
CA ASN A 286 -9.84 -16.20 -13.48
C ASN A 286 -9.18 -15.29 -14.53
N GLU A 287 -7.92 -14.90 -14.34
CA GLU A 287 -7.13 -14.06 -15.26
C GLU A 287 -7.79 -12.70 -15.58
N VAL A 288 -8.51 -12.14 -14.61
CA VAL A 288 -9.08 -10.79 -14.70
C VAL A 288 -7.93 -9.79 -14.86
N GLN A 289 -8.01 -8.94 -15.87
CA GLN A 289 -6.98 -7.94 -16.15
C GLN A 289 -7.05 -6.78 -15.15
N GLY A 290 -5.88 -6.23 -14.80
CA GLY A 290 -5.78 -5.03 -13.95
C GLY A 290 -5.89 -5.31 -12.45
N VAL A 291 -5.54 -6.52 -11.99
CA VAL A 291 -5.32 -6.78 -10.56
C VAL A 291 -4.20 -5.85 -10.07
N PRO A 292 -4.42 -5.07 -9.00
CA PRO A 292 -3.41 -4.16 -8.48
C PRO A 292 -2.24 -4.91 -7.86
N LYS A 293 -1.13 -4.21 -7.67
CA LYS A 293 0.03 -4.73 -6.94
C LYS A 293 -0.13 -4.61 -5.44
N GLN A 294 -0.77 -3.54 -4.99
CA GLN A 294 -1.03 -3.34 -3.56
C GLN A 294 -2.41 -2.75 -3.35
N ILE A 295 -3.07 -3.23 -2.31
CA ILE A 295 -4.32 -2.71 -1.77
C ILE A 295 -4.05 -2.31 -0.34
N ILE A 296 -4.08 -1.00 -0.07
CA ILE A 296 -3.92 -0.45 1.26
C ILE A 296 -5.30 -0.14 1.81
N LEU A 297 -5.69 -0.86 2.86
CA LEU A 297 -7.02 -0.79 3.43
C LEU A 297 -7.19 0.45 4.32
N ARG A 298 -8.40 1.01 4.33
CA ARG A 298 -8.72 2.23 5.08
C ARG A 298 -8.91 1.92 6.57
N SER A 299 -8.28 2.72 7.43
CA SER A 299 -8.51 2.75 8.86
C SER A 299 -9.39 3.94 9.27
N HIS A 300 -10.20 3.75 10.31
CA HIS A 300 -11.15 4.75 10.81
C HIS A 300 -10.93 4.96 12.30
N THR A 301 -11.02 6.21 12.74
CA THR A 301 -11.06 6.53 14.17
C THR A 301 -12.49 6.42 14.67
N ILE A 302 -12.74 5.47 15.55
CA ILE A 302 -14.05 5.16 16.12
C ILE A 302 -14.16 5.74 17.53
N SER A 303 -15.29 6.39 17.80
CA SER A 303 -15.68 6.94 19.09
C SER A 303 -17.12 6.54 19.39
N LEU A 304 -17.60 6.88 20.59
CA LEU A 304 -19.00 6.67 20.96
C LEU A 304 -19.98 7.40 20.02
N GLU A 305 -19.53 8.46 19.34
CA GLU A 305 -20.36 9.28 18.46
C GLU A 305 -20.63 8.61 17.11
N ASN A 306 -19.72 7.76 16.62
CA ASN A 306 -19.80 7.19 15.27
C ASN A 306 -19.85 5.65 15.22
N VAL A 307 -19.65 4.96 16.35
CA VAL A 307 -19.57 3.48 16.40
C VAL A 307 -20.77 2.77 15.76
N ASP A 308 -21.99 3.26 16.00
CA ASP A 308 -23.20 2.63 15.45
C ASP A 308 -23.32 2.86 13.94
N ALA A 309 -23.00 4.07 13.46
CA ALA A 309 -23.00 4.38 12.03
C ALA A 309 -21.91 3.60 11.28
N TYR A 310 -20.75 3.41 11.90
CA TYR A 310 -19.67 2.62 11.33
C TYR A 310 -20.04 1.14 11.21
N GLU A 311 -20.59 0.53 12.26
CA GLU A 311 -20.99 -0.88 12.23
C GLU A 311 -22.18 -1.13 11.28
N GLU A 312 -23.12 -0.18 11.17
CA GLU A 312 -24.21 -0.27 10.19
C GLU A 312 -23.65 -0.28 8.76
N LYS A 313 -22.68 0.59 8.46
CA LYS A 313 -22.00 0.64 7.15
C LYS A 313 -21.22 -0.66 6.87
N LEU A 314 -20.52 -1.21 7.87
CA LEU A 314 -19.75 -2.45 7.72
C LEU A 314 -20.65 -3.66 7.37
N ASN A 315 -21.86 -3.69 7.93
CA ASN A 315 -22.83 -4.77 7.71
C ASN A 315 -23.75 -4.52 6.50
N GLN A 316 -23.58 -3.42 5.77
CA GLN A 316 -24.43 -3.08 4.64
C GLN A 316 -24.10 -3.99 3.45
N GLU A 317 -25.12 -4.67 2.91
CA GLU A 317 -24.96 -5.40 1.65
C GLU A 317 -24.89 -4.42 0.47
N PRO A 318 -24.06 -4.71 -0.56
CA PRO A 318 -23.98 -3.90 -1.76
C PRO A 318 -25.36 -3.75 -2.42
N VAL A 319 -25.74 -2.52 -2.76
CA VAL A 319 -27.01 -2.23 -3.42
C VAL A 319 -26.87 -2.24 -4.95
N PRO A 320 -27.85 -2.82 -5.69
CA PRO A 320 -27.86 -2.74 -7.14
C PRO A 320 -27.94 -1.30 -7.65
N LEU A 321 -27.15 -0.99 -8.67
CA LEU A 321 -27.15 0.32 -9.33
C LEU A 321 -28.38 0.48 -10.24
N GLU A 322 -29.31 1.37 -9.87
CA GLU A 322 -30.58 1.56 -10.60
C GLU A 322 -30.51 2.61 -11.73
N ARG A 323 -29.42 3.39 -11.79
CA ARG A 323 -29.21 4.43 -12.80
C ARG A 323 -27.76 4.48 -13.26
N THR A 324 -27.55 5.07 -14.43
CA THR A 324 -26.21 5.38 -14.95
C THR A 324 -25.47 6.29 -13.97
N ILE A 325 -24.27 5.87 -13.57
CA ILE A 325 -23.38 6.67 -12.74
C ILE A 325 -22.79 7.80 -13.59
N ARG A 326 -22.82 9.02 -13.06
CA ARG A 326 -22.26 10.22 -13.67
C ARG A 326 -20.96 10.59 -12.97
N VAL A 327 -19.87 10.69 -13.70
CA VAL A 327 -18.53 10.94 -13.16
C VAL A 327 -17.96 12.21 -13.76
N GLY A 328 -17.60 13.18 -12.91
CA GLY A 328 -16.77 14.32 -13.32
C GLY A 328 -15.29 13.97 -13.23
N TYR A 329 -14.53 14.11 -14.32
CA TYR A 329 -13.10 13.81 -14.33
C TYR A 329 -12.30 15.07 -14.66
N ALA A 330 -11.51 15.57 -13.71
CA ALA A 330 -10.60 16.70 -13.87
C ALA A 330 -9.18 16.21 -14.17
N GLN A 331 -8.83 16.15 -15.47
CA GLN A 331 -7.50 15.75 -15.94
C GLN A 331 -6.52 16.94 -15.92
N VAL A 332 -5.24 16.62 -15.73
CA VAL A 332 -4.14 17.60 -15.78
C VAL A 332 -4.03 18.29 -17.14
N GLY A 333 -3.79 17.51 -18.20
CA GLY A 333 -3.45 18.02 -19.52
C GLY A 333 -3.18 16.89 -20.53
N ALA A 334 -2.29 17.17 -21.47
CA ALA A 334 -1.82 16.26 -22.51
C ALA A 334 -0.30 16.36 -22.72
N GLU A 335 0.44 16.61 -21.64
CA GLU A 335 1.87 16.93 -21.62
C GLU A 335 2.78 15.78 -22.09
N SER A 336 2.30 14.54 -21.95
CA SER A 336 3.09 13.34 -22.23
C SER A 336 2.28 12.27 -22.95
N THR A 337 2.99 11.32 -23.56
CA THR A 337 2.36 10.15 -24.21
C THR A 337 1.64 9.28 -23.16
N TRP A 338 2.19 9.23 -21.94
CA TRP A 338 1.55 8.58 -20.80
C TRP A 338 0.18 9.19 -20.50
N ARG A 339 0.08 10.53 -20.40
CA ARG A 339 -1.18 11.24 -20.09
C ARG A 339 -2.23 11.04 -21.18
N LEU A 340 -1.82 11.09 -22.44
CA LEU A 340 -2.70 10.83 -23.58
C LEU A 340 -3.28 9.41 -23.54
N THR A 341 -2.45 8.41 -23.20
CA THR A 341 -2.88 7.02 -23.05
C THR A 341 -3.81 6.85 -21.86
N ASN A 342 -3.50 7.48 -20.73
CA ASN A 342 -4.36 7.46 -19.54
C ASN A 342 -5.75 8.03 -19.87
N THR A 343 -5.80 9.20 -20.51
CA THR A 343 -7.07 9.80 -20.95
C THR A 343 -7.87 8.88 -21.87
N LYS A 344 -7.20 8.14 -22.76
CA LYS A 344 -7.87 7.14 -23.60
C LYS A 344 -8.41 5.96 -22.77
N SER A 345 -7.59 5.41 -21.87
CA SER A 345 -7.98 4.31 -20.98
C SER A 345 -9.23 4.67 -20.16
N ILE A 346 -9.26 5.87 -19.58
CA ILE A 346 -10.39 6.37 -18.78
C ILE A 346 -11.66 6.50 -19.64
N LYS A 347 -11.56 7.09 -20.83
CA LYS A 347 -12.71 7.27 -21.73
C LYS A 347 -13.27 5.95 -22.26
N GLU A 348 -12.39 4.99 -22.60
CA GLU A 348 -12.80 3.67 -23.07
C GLU A 348 -13.43 2.86 -21.94
N ALA A 349 -12.80 2.83 -20.75
CA ALA A 349 -13.33 2.13 -19.59
C ALA A 349 -14.70 2.69 -19.15
N ALA A 350 -14.87 4.02 -19.11
CA ALA A 350 -16.16 4.62 -18.77
C ALA A 350 -17.29 4.12 -19.71
N LYS A 351 -17.00 4.03 -21.01
CA LYS A 351 -17.96 3.50 -21.98
C LYS A 351 -18.26 2.03 -21.75
N ASP A 352 -17.24 1.21 -21.49
CA ASP A 352 -17.39 -0.24 -21.30
C ASP A 352 -18.15 -0.58 -20.01
N PHE A 353 -17.96 0.22 -18.96
CA PHE A 353 -18.68 0.11 -17.69
C PHE A 353 -20.06 0.80 -17.69
N GLY A 354 -20.43 1.47 -18.80
CA GLY A 354 -21.70 2.17 -18.92
C GLY A 354 -21.82 3.39 -17.99
N ILE A 355 -20.71 4.07 -17.72
CA ILE A 355 -20.60 5.28 -16.90
C ILE A 355 -20.65 6.52 -17.80
N GLU A 356 -21.42 7.53 -17.40
CA GLU A 356 -21.48 8.82 -18.06
C GLU A 356 -20.32 9.70 -17.58
N LEU A 357 -19.32 9.91 -18.44
CA LEU A 357 -18.12 10.67 -18.12
C LEU A 357 -18.21 12.13 -18.58
N LEU A 358 -18.14 13.05 -17.63
CA LEU A 358 -17.96 14.49 -17.84
C LEU A 358 -16.46 14.81 -17.70
N TYR A 359 -15.75 14.81 -18.82
CA TYR A 359 -14.30 15.01 -18.85
C TYR A 359 -13.92 16.48 -19.04
N ASP A 360 -13.02 16.99 -18.20
CA ASP A 360 -12.38 18.31 -18.34
C ASP A 360 -10.85 18.16 -18.32
N GLU A 361 -10.17 18.92 -19.18
CA GLU A 361 -8.72 18.94 -19.29
C GLU A 361 -8.23 20.34 -18.99
N ALA A 362 -7.35 20.46 -17.99
CA ALA A 362 -7.06 21.73 -17.38
C ALA A 362 -5.82 22.44 -17.95
N ASP A 363 -5.17 21.91 -18.98
CA ASP A 363 -3.93 22.45 -19.57
C ASP A 363 -2.89 22.85 -18.51
N GLN A 364 -2.58 21.95 -17.56
CA GLN A 364 -1.62 22.17 -16.46
C GLN A 364 -2.00 23.32 -15.49
N SER A 365 -3.28 23.71 -15.42
CA SER A 365 -3.75 24.80 -14.55
C SER A 365 -4.60 24.29 -13.39
N GLN A 366 -4.08 24.45 -12.16
CA GLN A 366 -4.82 24.13 -10.94
C GLN A 366 -6.13 24.92 -10.84
N GLU A 367 -6.10 26.22 -11.15
CA GLU A 367 -7.30 27.07 -11.13
C GLU A 367 -8.41 26.53 -12.05
N ARG A 368 -8.04 25.98 -13.22
CA ARG A 368 -9.00 25.35 -14.13
C ARG A 368 -9.52 24.02 -13.60
N GLN A 369 -8.70 23.21 -12.95
CA GLN A 369 -9.15 21.99 -12.27
C GLN A 369 -10.17 22.32 -11.17
N ILE A 370 -9.88 23.32 -10.33
CA ILE A 370 -10.81 23.80 -9.29
C ILE A 370 -12.13 24.28 -9.93
N ALA A 371 -12.06 25.03 -11.03
CA ALA A 371 -13.26 25.47 -11.75
C ALA A 371 -14.07 24.30 -12.35
N ALA A 372 -13.40 23.27 -12.86
CA ALA A 372 -14.03 22.05 -13.36
C ALA A 372 -14.73 21.27 -12.23
N ILE A 373 -14.07 21.09 -11.08
CA ILE A 373 -14.66 20.44 -9.89
C ILE A 373 -15.92 21.19 -9.45
N ARG A 374 -15.87 22.52 -9.34
CA ARG A 374 -17.05 23.34 -9.01
C ARG A 374 -18.18 23.22 -10.01
N ARG A 375 -17.85 23.05 -11.31
CA ARG A 375 -18.86 22.76 -12.32
C ARG A 375 -19.44 21.36 -12.15
N PHE A 376 -18.64 20.34 -11.85
CA PHE A 376 -19.12 19.00 -11.58
C PHE A 376 -20.07 18.95 -10.38
N ILE A 377 -19.78 19.71 -9.31
CA ILE A 377 -20.71 19.91 -8.19
C ILE A 377 -22.04 20.51 -8.68
N GLN A 378 -21.99 21.57 -9.50
CA GLN A 378 -23.20 22.20 -10.05
C GLN A 378 -23.99 21.28 -11.00
N GLU A 379 -23.31 20.37 -11.68
CA GLU A 379 -23.90 19.38 -12.56
C GLU A 379 -24.43 18.14 -11.83
N ASP A 380 -24.30 18.08 -10.50
CA ASP A 380 -24.81 17.00 -9.64
C ASP A 380 -24.30 15.62 -10.12
N VAL A 381 -22.99 15.52 -10.31
CA VAL A 381 -22.34 14.24 -10.61
C VAL A 381 -22.31 13.36 -9.35
N ASP A 382 -22.21 12.05 -9.55
CA ASP A 382 -22.20 11.08 -8.46
C ASP A 382 -20.83 10.92 -7.82
N VAL A 383 -19.77 11.10 -8.62
CA VAL A 383 -18.38 10.97 -8.19
C VAL A 383 -17.53 11.99 -8.95
N ILE A 384 -16.54 12.57 -8.26
CA ILE A 384 -15.51 13.38 -8.88
C ILE A 384 -14.18 12.62 -8.83
N VAL A 385 -13.49 12.55 -9.97
CA VAL A 385 -12.12 12.04 -10.06
C VAL A 385 -11.19 13.19 -10.38
N LEU A 386 -10.13 13.31 -9.59
CA LEU A 386 -9.13 14.36 -9.71
C LEU A 386 -7.76 13.73 -9.97
N SER A 387 -7.10 14.16 -11.05
CA SER A 387 -5.65 13.97 -11.21
C SER A 387 -4.97 15.30 -10.92
N PRO A 388 -4.53 15.59 -9.69
CA PRO A 388 -4.13 16.92 -9.26
C PRO A 388 -2.82 17.35 -9.93
N VAL A 389 -2.78 18.54 -10.55
CA VAL A 389 -1.56 19.04 -11.21
C VAL A 389 -0.38 19.17 -10.24
N ILE A 390 -0.64 19.67 -9.02
CA ILE A 390 0.30 19.78 -7.90
C ILE A 390 -0.35 19.21 -6.63
N ASP A 391 0.44 18.91 -5.61
CA ASP A 391 -0.04 18.22 -4.40
C ASP A 391 -0.82 19.10 -3.40
N THR A 392 -0.62 20.42 -3.39
CA THR A 392 -1.20 21.34 -2.38
C THR A 392 -2.31 22.24 -2.93
N GLY A 393 -3.14 22.82 -2.05
CA GLY A 393 -4.13 23.85 -2.42
C GLY A 393 -5.52 23.32 -2.79
N TRP A 394 -5.88 22.11 -2.35
CA TRP A 394 -7.12 21.44 -2.71
C TRP A 394 -8.19 21.48 -1.61
N ASP A 395 -7.84 21.82 -0.37
CA ASP A 395 -8.70 21.71 0.81
C ASP A 395 -10.08 22.35 0.61
N GLU A 396 -10.12 23.63 0.22
CA GLU A 396 -11.38 24.39 0.03
C GLU A 396 -12.34 23.68 -0.93
N VAL A 397 -11.86 23.27 -2.11
CA VAL A 397 -12.73 22.66 -3.13
C VAL A 397 -13.12 21.22 -2.77
N LEU A 398 -12.28 20.50 -2.03
CA LEU A 398 -12.62 19.17 -1.53
C LEU A 398 -13.64 19.24 -0.38
N TYR A 399 -13.55 20.26 0.49
CA TYR A 399 -14.60 20.55 1.46
C TYR A 399 -15.92 20.88 0.76
N GLU A 400 -15.92 21.67 -0.33
CA GLU A 400 -17.12 21.90 -1.15
C GLU A 400 -17.72 20.60 -1.70
N CYS A 401 -16.88 19.65 -2.16
CA CYS A 401 -17.34 18.33 -2.61
C CYS A 401 -17.97 17.53 -1.46
N LYS A 402 -17.32 17.52 -0.29
CA LYS A 402 -17.80 16.84 0.92
C LYS A 402 -19.13 17.42 1.41
N GLU A 403 -19.28 18.75 1.43
CA GLU A 403 -20.55 19.42 1.76
C GLU A 403 -21.67 19.10 0.77
N ALA A 404 -21.33 18.93 -0.52
CA ALA A 404 -22.27 18.49 -1.55
C ALA A 404 -22.61 16.98 -1.46
N GLY A 405 -21.89 16.21 -0.64
CA GLY A 405 -22.04 14.76 -0.53
C GLY A 405 -21.49 14.00 -1.74
N ILE A 406 -20.59 14.60 -2.52
CA ILE A 406 -19.99 14.00 -3.72
C ILE A 406 -18.61 13.44 -3.34
N PRO A 407 -18.40 12.10 -3.36
CA PRO A 407 -17.11 11.51 -3.09
C PRO A 407 -16.07 11.88 -4.14
N VAL A 408 -14.83 12.08 -3.68
CA VAL A 408 -13.68 12.38 -4.53
C VAL A 408 -12.72 11.19 -4.57
N LEU A 409 -12.27 10.81 -5.77
CA LEU A 409 -11.23 9.82 -6.01
C LEU A 409 -10.01 10.51 -6.62
N LEU A 410 -8.81 10.06 -6.24
CA LEU A 410 -7.56 10.56 -6.81
C LEU A 410 -7.02 9.57 -7.84
N SER A 411 -6.54 10.08 -8.98
CA SER A 411 -5.96 9.27 -10.04
C SER A 411 -4.57 9.80 -10.41
N ASP A 412 -3.60 8.89 -10.51
CA ASP A 412 -2.19 9.10 -10.86
C ASP A 412 -1.38 9.94 -9.86
N ARG A 413 -1.94 11.05 -9.39
CA ARG A 413 -1.25 12.00 -8.52
C ARG A 413 -1.96 12.10 -7.17
N ARG A 414 -1.14 12.20 -6.12
CA ARG A 414 -1.55 12.41 -4.72
C ARG A 414 -1.71 13.90 -4.42
N ILE A 415 -2.49 14.19 -3.38
CA ILE A 415 -2.60 15.50 -2.74
C ILE A 415 -2.06 15.44 -1.32
N GLN A 416 -1.70 16.60 -0.77
CA GLN A 416 -1.46 16.82 0.65
C GLN A 416 -2.65 17.55 1.24
N VAL A 417 -3.34 16.91 2.18
CA VAL A 417 -4.46 17.47 2.94
C VAL A 417 -4.32 17.05 4.40
N GLU A 418 -4.77 17.90 5.31
CA GLU A 418 -4.79 17.57 6.75
C GLU A 418 -5.89 16.55 7.08
N ASP A 419 -7.04 16.64 6.41
CA ASP A 419 -8.18 15.73 6.57
C ASP A 419 -8.22 14.68 5.45
N ASP A 420 -7.75 13.46 5.74
CA ASP A 420 -7.75 12.34 4.79
C ASP A 420 -9.14 11.77 4.48
N SER A 421 -10.21 12.30 5.12
CA SER A 421 -11.59 11.99 4.75
C SER A 421 -12.13 12.85 3.59
N LEU A 422 -11.32 13.79 3.08
CA LEU A 422 -11.65 14.61 1.90
C LEU A 422 -11.63 13.83 0.58
N TYR A 423 -11.07 12.63 0.55
CA TYR A 423 -11.10 11.74 -0.61
C TYR A 423 -11.27 10.27 -0.19
N MET A 424 -11.79 9.45 -1.10
CA MET A 424 -12.19 8.07 -0.84
C MET A 424 -11.08 7.07 -1.13
N THR A 425 -10.28 7.28 -2.18
CA THR A 425 -9.13 6.44 -2.49
C THR A 425 -8.21 7.13 -3.51
N TYR A 426 -6.98 6.64 -3.59
CA TYR A 426 -5.99 6.97 -4.60
C TYR A 426 -5.68 5.77 -5.48
N PHE A 427 -5.70 5.97 -6.79
CA PHE A 427 -5.24 5.01 -7.81
C PHE A 427 -3.98 5.52 -8.47
N GLY A 428 -2.92 4.72 -8.53
CA GLY A 428 -1.74 5.07 -9.29
C GLY A 428 -0.52 4.26 -8.91
N ALA A 429 0.63 4.73 -9.35
CA ALA A 429 1.93 4.14 -9.04
C ALA A 429 2.32 4.36 -7.58
N ASP A 430 3.28 3.55 -7.11
CA ASP A 430 4.15 3.92 -6.00
C ASP A 430 5.39 4.63 -6.57
N ALA A 431 5.26 5.93 -6.77
CA ALA A 431 6.29 6.74 -7.40
C ALA A 431 7.60 6.83 -6.57
N VAL A 432 7.53 6.62 -5.26
CA VAL A 432 8.73 6.51 -4.42
C VAL A 432 9.46 5.23 -4.79
N GLU A 433 8.75 4.12 -4.88
CA GLU A 433 9.35 2.88 -5.34
C GLU A 433 9.86 2.95 -6.78
N GLU A 434 9.20 3.67 -7.70
CA GLU A 434 9.73 3.90 -9.04
C GLU A 434 11.14 4.53 -9.00
N GLY A 435 11.33 5.55 -8.17
CA GLY A 435 12.63 6.17 -7.90
C GLY A 435 13.64 5.20 -7.28
N ARG A 436 13.23 4.43 -6.27
CA ARG A 436 14.08 3.40 -5.64
C ARG A 436 14.54 2.35 -6.67
N ARG A 437 13.65 1.90 -7.55
CA ARG A 437 13.95 0.93 -8.62
C ARG A 437 14.94 1.49 -9.63
N ALA A 438 14.78 2.74 -10.03
CA ALA A 438 15.73 3.43 -10.91
C ALA A 438 17.15 3.43 -10.29
N MET A 439 17.28 3.81 -9.02
CA MET A 439 18.59 3.82 -8.35
C MET A 439 19.13 2.40 -8.10
N ARG A 440 18.30 1.43 -7.69
CA ARG A 440 18.72 0.03 -7.53
C ARG A 440 19.21 -0.56 -8.85
N TRP A 441 18.53 -0.27 -9.96
CA TRP A 441 18.98 -0.68 -11.29
C TRP A 441 20.35 -0.07 -11.61
N LEU A 442 20.55 1.22 -11.32
CA LEU A 442 21.84 1.88 -11.53
C LEU A 442 22.96 1.21 -10.73
N LEU A 443 22.73 0.87 -9.46
CA LEU A 443 23.72 0.18 -8.62
C LEU A 443 24.10 -1.19 -9.19
N GLN A 444 23.12 -1.94 -9.70
CA GLN A 444 23.35 -3.28 -10.28
C GLN A 444 24.04 -3.24 -11.64
N ASN A 445 23.91 -2.11 -12.37
CA ASN A 445 24.42 -1.95 -13.72
C ASN A 445 25.58 -0.96 -13.81
N SER A 446 26.16 -0.56 -12.68
CA SER A 446 27.40 0.23 -12.64
C SER A 446 28.61 -0.69 -12.53
N GLU A 447 29.71 -0.31 -13.18
CA GLU A 447 30.99 -1.02 -13.07
C GLU A 447 31.77 -0.58 -11.81
N ASP A 448 32.89 -1.23 -11.51
CA ASP A 448 33.79 -0.84 -10.41
C ASP A 448 34.14 0.65 -10.50
N LEU A 449 33.76 1.42 -9.48
CA LEU A 449 33.86 2.88 -9.50
C LEU A 449 35.29 3.36 -9.19
N GLU A 450 36.01 3.85 -10.20
CA GLU A 450 37.28 4.58 -10.00
C GLU A 450 37.06 6.05 -9.58
N LYS A 451 35.92 6.63 -9.96
CA LYS A 451 35.48 8.00 -9.66
C LYS A 451 33.99 8.00 -9.27
N PRO A 452 33.50 9.02 -8.54
CA PRO A 452 32.06 9.17 -8.32
C PRO A 452 31.30 9.27 -9.64
N VAL A 453 30.17 8.56 -9.73
CA VAL A 453 29.25 8.62 -10.87
C VAL A 453 28.49 9.93 -10.83
N ARG A 454 28.60 10.73 -11.90
CA ARG A 454 27.93 12.03 -12.02
C ARG A 454 26.55 11.84 -12.64
N ILE A 455 25.52 12.19 -11.89
CA ILE A 455 24.11 12.04 -12.27
C ILE A 455 23.52 13.41 -12.58
N LEU A 456 22.85 13.52 -13.73
CA LEU A 456 21.96 14.61 -14.08
C LEU A 456 20.52 14.14 -13.89
N GLU A 457 19.76 14.83 -13.04
CA GLU A 457 18.36 14.53 -12.78
C GLU A 457 17.43 15.50 -13.55
N ILE A 458 16.58 14.96 -14.42
CA ILE A 458 15.55 15.73 -15.14
C ILE A 458 14.21 15.51 -14.47
N GLU A 459 13.73 16.52 -13.77
CA GLU A 459 12.51 16.46 -12.98
C GLU A 459 11.25 16.70 -13.80
N GLY A 460 10.14 16.17 -13.32
CA GLY A 460 8.83 16.50 -13.85
C GLY A 460 8.35 17.91 -13.51
N THR A 461 7.04 18.12 -13.57
CA THR A 461 6.41 19.36 -13.09
C THR A 461 6.69 19.56 -11.61
N ILE A 462 7.22 20.73 -11.25
CA ILE A 462 7.56 21.07 -9.87
C ILE A 462 6.28 21.15 -9.02
N GLY A 463 6.27 20.45 -7.88
CA GLY A 463 5.11 20.34 -6.99
C GLY A 463 4.13 19.22 -7.35
N ALA A 464 4.33 18.51 -8.46
CA ALA A 464 3.58 17.28 -8.73
C ALA A 464 4.09 16.15 -7.83
N SER A 465 3.18 15.35 -7.26
CA SER A 465 3.54 14.27 -6.35
C SER A 465 4.48 13.23 -6.97
N PRO A 466 4.32 12.75 -8.23
CA PRO A 466 5.29 11.81 -8.79
C PRO A 466 6.69 12.40 -8.95
N THR A 467 6.84 13.72 -9.18
CA THR A 467 8.14 14.40 -9.22
C THR A 467 8.82 14.33 -7.86
N ILE A 468 8.08 14.65 -6.80
CA ILE A 468 8.56 14.65 -5.41
C ILE A 468 8.94 13.22 -5.00
N ASP A 469 8.05 12.28 -5.27
CA ASP A 469 8.16 10.88 -4.86
C ASP A 469 9.30 10.16 -5.58
N ARG A 470 9.42 10.31 -6.92
CA ARG A 470 10.51 9.71 -7.71
C ARG A 470 11.87 10.23 -7.25
N HIS A 471 11.96 11.53 -6.93
CA HIS A 471 13.16 12.13 -6.39
C HIS A 471 13.51 11.56 -5.01
N GLU A 472 12.54 11.53 -4.08
CA GLU A 472 12.72 10.99 -2.72
C GLU A 472 13.21 9.54 -2.76
N GLY A 473 12.51 8.68 -3.50
CA GLY A 473 12.87 7.27 -3.60
C GLY A 473 14.24 7.02 -4.24
N PHE A 474 14.59 7.79 -5.27
CA PHE A 474 15.94 7.73 -5.86
C PHE A 474 17.01 8.14 -4.83
N ARG A 475 16.73 9.20 -4.06
CA ARG A 475 17.64 9.74 -3.05
C ARG A 475 17.85 8.85 -1.86
N GLU A 476 16.80 8.20 -1.35
CA GLU A 476 16.91 7.28 -0.19
C GLU A 476 17.97 6.20 -0.42
N ILE A 477 18.03 5.65 -1.65
CA ILE A 477 19.02 4.66 -2.03
C ILE A 477 20.37 5.34 -2.31
N LEU A 478 20.38 6.51 -2.97
CA LEU A 478 21.61 7.24 -3.28
C LEU A 478 22.40 7.65 -2.02
N GLU A 479 21.73 8.10 -0.96
CA GLU A 479 22.38 8.56 0.27
C GLU A 479 23.12 7.44 1.01
N GLN A 480 22.74 6.19 0.76
CA GLN A 480 23.43 5.01 1.28
C GLN A 480 24.65 4.61 0.43
N ASN A 481 24.85 5.27 -0.72
CA ASN A 481 25.82 4.90 -1.75
C ASN A 481 26.69 6.11 -2.17
N PRO A 482 27.72 6.47 -1.39
CA PRO A 482 28.53 7.69 -1.60
C PRO A 482 29.39 7.71 -2.87
N GLY A 483 29.36 6.64 -3.68
CA GLY A 483 29.99 6.57 -5.00
C GLY A 483 29.18 7.24 -6.12
N TYR A 484 28.00 7.77 -5.81
CA TYR A 484 27.07 8.38 -6.75
C TYR A 484 26.71 9.79 -6.29
N GLU A 485 26.63 10.74 -7.22
CA GLU A 485 26.37 12.15 -6.91
C GLU A 485 25.44 12.75 -7.96
N VAL A 486 24.33 13.35 -7.53
CA VAL A 486 23.52 14.22 -8.39
C VAL A 486 24.21 15.57 -8.48
N VAL A 487 24.78 15.87 -9.65
CA VAL A 487 25.60 17.07 -9.88
C VAL A 487 24.83 18.20 -10.57
N TYR A 488 23.70 17.86 -11.19
CA TYR A 488 22.79 18.80 -11.80
C TYR A 488 21.36 18.28 -11.71
N ARG A 489 20.41 19.18 -11.45
CA ARG A 489 18.98 18.88 -11.31
C ARG A 489 18.17 20.06 -11.82
N ALA A 490 17.25 19.80 -12.74
CA ALA A 490 16.38 20.84 -13.31
C ALA A 490 15.04 20.27 -13.78
N GLY A 491 14.01 21.11 -13.82
CA GLY A 491 12.65 20.74 -14.24
C GLY A 491 12.48 20.74 -15.77
N GLY A 492 11.92 19.65 -16.29
CA GLY A 492 11.55 19.45 -17.70
C GLY A 492 10.05 19.33 -17.94
N GLU A 493 9.22 19.54 -16.92
CA GLU A 493 7.75 19.62 -17.02
C GLU A 493 7.07 18.38 -17.62
N TYR A 494 7.72 17.22 -17.55
CA TYR A 494 7.29 15.96 -18.19
C TYR A 494 7.18 15.99 -19.73
N THR A 495 7.74 17.04 -20.37
CA THR A 495 7.64 17.25 -21.82
C THR A 495 8.92 16.85 -22.53
N TYR A 496 8.79 16.50 -23.82
CA TYR A 496 9.96 16.27 -24.68
C TYR A 496 10.84 17.54 -24.77
N GLU A 497 10.22 18.70 -24.99
CA GLU A 497 10.92 19.98 -25.12
C GLU A 497 11.67 20.36 -23.83
N GLY A 498 11.10 20.07 -22.66
CA GLY A 498 11.77 20.29 -21.38
C GLY A 498 13.00 19.40 -21.19
N GLY A 499 12.95 18.14 -21.66
CA GLY A 499 14.13 17.27 -21.72
C GLY A 499 15.26 17.85 -22.57
N CYS A 500 14.94 18.37 -23.75
CA CYS A 500 15.91 19.05 -24.61
C CYS A 500 16.51 20.28 -23.92
N MET A 501 15.64 21.12 -23.33
CA MET A 501 16.03 22.36 -22.65
C MET A 501 17.02 22.10 -21.52
N VAL A 502 16.79 21.08 -20.69
CA VAL A 502 17.66 20.78 -19.54
C VAL A 502 19.07 20.36 -19.98
N VAL A 503 19.19 19.57 -21.07
CA VAL A 503 20.50 19.20 -21.62
C VAL A 503 21.20 20.42 -22.25
N GLU A 504 20.48 21.26 -23.00
CA GLU A 504 21.04 22.50 -23.55
C GLU A 504 21.55 23.42 -22.42
N GLU A 505 20.75 23.65 -21.38
CA GLU A 505 21.13 24.49 -20.23
C GLU A 505 22.40 23.97 -19.56
N TYR A 506 22.53 22.65 -19.38
CA TYR A 506 23.75 22.06 -18.84
C TYR A 506 24.98 22.34 -19.71
N LEU A 507 24.83 22.17 -21.03
CA LEU A 507 25.89 22.33 -22.02
C LEU A 507 26.31 23.79 -22.25
N GLU A 508 25.49 24.77 -21.86
CA GLU A 508 25.86 26.20 -21.90
C GLU A 508 27.06 26.50 -20.98
N ASP A 509 27.08 25.90 -19.79
CA ASP A 509 28.07 26.19 -18.75
C ASP A 509 29.11 25.07 -18.57
N HIS A 510 28.86 23.86 -19.09
CA HIS A 510 29.69 22.68 -18.84
C HIS A 510 29.95 21.86 -20.12
N PRO A 511 31.17 21.34 -20.33
CA PRO A 511 31.34 20.25 -21.27
C PRO A 511 30.62 19.00 -20.73
N TRP A 512 30.11 18.15 -21.61
CA TRP A 512 29.46 16.91 -21.18
C TRP A 512 30.41 16.01 -20.39
N ASP A 513 30.09 15.81 -19.12
CA ASP A 513 30.82 14.96 -18.18
C ASP A 513 29.87 14.17 -17.26
N ILE A 514 28.62 14.00 -17.71
CA ILE A 514 27.56 13.28 -17.01
C ILE A 514 27.63 11.80 -17.38
N ASP A 515 27.76 10.96 -16.36
CA ASP A 515 27.83 9.50 -16.53
C ASP A 515 26.41 8.90 -16.63
N VAL A 516 25.41 9.51 -15.98
CA VAL A 516 24.02 9.02 -15.94
C VAL A 516 23.01 10.16 -16.02
N ILE A 517 21.95 9.99 -16.82
CA ILE A 517 20.73 10.80 -16.71
C ILE A 517 19.65 9.96 -16.02
N PHE A 518 19.07 10.49 -14.95
CA PHE A 518 17.80 10.00 -14.41
C PHE A 518 16.70 10.99 -14.80
N SER A 519 15.80 10.56 -15.68
CA SER A 519 14.67 11.37 -16.11
C SER A 519 13.39 10.85 -15.47
N HIS A 520 12.62 11.75 -14.88
CA HIS A 520 11.36 11.36 -14.22
C HIS A 520 10.29 10.91 -15.22
N ASN A 521 10.46 11.07 -16.53
CA ASN A 521 9.64 10.33 -17.50
C ASN A 521 10.33 10.05 -18.84
N ASP A 522 9.75 9.17 -19.65
CA ASP A 522 10.26 8.80 -20.96
C ASP A 522 10.31 9.96 -21.95
N ASN A 523 9.31 10.85 -21.95
CA ASN A 523 9.27 11.96 -22.91
C ASN A 523 10.46 12.91 -22.72
N MET A 524 10.78 13.28 -21.48
CA MET A 524 11.96 14.07 -21.15
C MET A 524 13.26 13.32 -21.47
N ALA A 525 13.33 12.02 -21.19
CA ALA A 525 14.49 11.20 -21.55
C ALA A 525 14.76 11.20 -23.06
N LEU A 526 13.71 11.11 -23.88
CA LEU A 526 13.83 11.17 -25.34
C LEU A 526 14.31 12.54 -25.83
N GLY A 527 13.80 13.62 -25.24
CA GLY A 527 14.29 14.97 -25.54
C GLY A 527 15.79 15.12 -25.23
N ALA A 528 16.22 14.58 -24.08
CA ALA A 528 17.61 14.56 -23.70
C ALA A 528 18.48 13.70 -24.64
N ILE A 529 17.98 12.53 -25.06
CA ILE A 529 18.64 11.65 -26.05
C ILE A 529 18.90 12.39 -27.35
N ASP A 530 17.87 13.01 -27.92
CA ASP A 530 17.98 13.67 -29.22
C ASP A 530 18.93 14.88 -29.16
N THR A 531 18.86 15.69 -28.10
CA THR A 531 19.80 16.80 -27.89
C THR A 531 21.24 16.31 -27.74
N LEU A 532 21.49 15.23 -27.00
CA LEU A 532 22.84 14.65 -26.89
C LEU A 532 23.39 14.17 -28.23
N LEU A 533 22.55 13.52 -29.04
CA LEU A 533 22.92 13.08 -30.40
C LEU A 533 23.25 14.28 -31.30
N GLU A 534 22.49 15.38 -31.21
CA GLU A 534 22.75 16.62 -31.95
C GLU A 534 24.10 17.26 -31.58
N HIS A 535 24.49 17.18 -30.31
CA HIS A 535 25.80 17.64 -29.81
C HIS A 535 26.94 16.62 -30.01
N GLY A 536 26.65 15.46 -30.60
CA GLY A 536 27.64 14.46 -30.99
C GLY A 536 28.05 13.49 -29.88
N TYR A 537 27.28 13.41 -28.80
CA TYR A 537 27.41 12.40 -27.75
C TYR A 537 26.61 11.14 -28.10
N ARG A 538 26.93 10.01 -27.45
CA ARG A 538 26.28 8.72 -27.69
C ARG A 538 25.48 8.29 -26.46
N PRO A 539 24.19 8.64 -26.36
CA PRO A 539 23.28 8.10 -25.35
C PRO A 539 23.33 6.58 -25.31
N GLY A 540 23.26 6.00 -24.10
CA GLY A 540 23.37 4.57 -23.87
C GLY A 540 24.80 4.03 -23.78
N GLU A 541 25.78 4.74 -24.33
CA GLU A 541 27.21 4.42 -24.25
C GLU A 541 28.01 5.44 -23.44
N ASP A 542 28.05 6.70 -23.89
CA ASP A 542 28.77 7.81 -23.23
C ASP A 542 28.07 8.22 -21.93
N THR A 543 26.75 8.05 -21.87
CA THR A 543 25.89 8.30 -20.71
C THR A 543 24.79 7.26 -20.64
N LYS A 544 24.60 6.65 -19.48
CA LYS A 544 23.44 5.77 -19.24
C LYS A 544 22.19 6.59 -18.98
N ILE A 545 21.06 6.20 -19.54
CA ILE A 545 19.79 6.91 -19.37
C ILE A 545 18.78 5.98 -18.73
N ILE A 546 18.21 6.44 -17.62
CA ILE A 546 17.16 5.78 -16.85
C ILE A 546 15.94 6.70 -16.90
N SER A 547 14.79 6.13 -17.21
CA SER A 547 13.52 6.84 -17.35
C SER A 547 12.40 6.16 -16.56
N VAL A 548 11.24 6.79 -16.52
CA VAL A 548 10.02 6.23 -15.92
C VAL A 548 8.86 6.38 -16.91
N ASP A 549 7.87 5.48 -16.86
CA ASP A 549 6.64 5.33 -17.66
C ASP A 549 6.64 3.99 -18.42
N GLY A 550 7.66 3.74 -19.22
CA GLY A 550 7.74 2.57 -20.09
C GLY A 550 6.79 2.64 -21.29
N THR A 551 6.58 3.83 -21.85
CA THR A 551 5.89 4.04 -23.13
C THR A 551 6.53 3.25 -24.27
N ARG A 552 5.76 2.97 -25.32
CA ARG A 552 6.25 2.26 -26.51
C ARG A 552 7.49 2.90 -27.12
N ILE A 553 7.54 4.24 -27.13
CA ILE A 553 8.67 5.01 -27.67
C ILE A 553 9.95 4.82 -26.84
N ALA A 554 9.86 4.63 -25.52
CA ALA A 554 11.00 4.27 -24.69
C ALA A 554 11.52 2.86 -25.01
N PHE A 555 10.63 1.90 -25.28
CA PHE A 555 11.05 0.57 -25.72
C PHE A 555 11.76 0.62 -27.07
N GLU A 556 11.29 1.43 -28.01
CA GLU A 556 11.97 1.64 -29.29
C GLU A 556 13.37 2.24 -29.07
N ALA A 557 13.52 3.24 -28.20
CA ALA A 557 14.83 3.79 -27.81
C ALA A 557 15.75 2.76 -27.10
N MET A 558 15.19 1.86 -26.28
CA MET A 558 15.94 0.75 -25.68
C MET A 558 16.44 -0.23 -26.74
N LEU A 559 15.64 -0.55 -27.74
CA LEU A 559 16.05 -1.43 -28.86
C LEU A 559 17.11 -0.79 -29.76
N GLU A 560 17.09 0.54 -29.89
CA GLU A 560 18.12 1.32 -30.58
C GLU A 560 19.41 1.47 -29.75
N GLY A 561 19.35 1.16 -28.46
CA GLY A 561 20.47 1.22 -27.54
C GLY A 561 20.72 2.61 -26.94
N THR A 562 19.83 3.58 -27.17
CA THR A 562 19.98 4.98 -26.71
C THR A 562 19.38 5.22 -25.32
N LEU A 563 18.45 4.38 -24.88
CA LEU A 563 17.90 4.32 -23.52
C LEU A 563 18.29 3.00 -22.86
N ASN A 564 18.72 2.99 -21.59
CA ASN A 564 19.19 1.77 -20.94
C ASN A 564 18.12 1.07 -20.09
N CYS A 565 17.28 1.86 -19.44
CA CYS A 565 16.28 1.37 -18.50
C CYS A 565 15.06 2.30 -18.46
N THR A 566 13.87 1.71 -18.35
CA THR A 566 12.65 2.42 -18.00
C THR A 566 11.93 1.67 -16.89
N VAL A 567 11.58 2.39 -15.82
CA VAL A 567 10.71 1.88 -14.76
C VAL A 567 9.27 2.15 -15.19
N GLU A 568 8.45 1.11 -15.25
CA GLU A 568 7.07 1.23 -15.70
C GLU A 568 6.24 2.08 -14.73
N CYS A 569 5.45 2.98 -15.29
CA CYS A 569 4.31 3.62 -14.66
C CYS A 569 3.10 3.32 -15.55
N SER A 570 2.11 2.57 -15.08
CA SER A 570 1.01 2.15 -15.97
C SER A 570 -0.03 3.26 -16.16
N PRO A 571 -0.31 3.72 -17.40
CA PRO A 571 -1.38 4.68 -17.66
C PRO A 571 -2.77 4.03 -17.66
N LEU A 572 -2.86 2.70 -17.61
CA LEU A 572 -4.09 1.93 -17.81
C LEU A 572 -4.97 1.86 -16.55
N LEU A 573 -5.25 3.02 -15.96
CA LEU A 573 -6.01 3.15 -14.71
C LEU A 573 -7.53 3.05 -14.91
N GLY A 574 -8.02 3.13 -16.14
CA GLY A 574 -9.45 3.19 -16.47
C GLY A 574 -10.29 2.08 -15.86
N PRO A 575 -10.04 0.80 -16.18
CA PRO A 575 -10.88 -0.31 -15.71
C PRO A 575 -10.96 -0.41 -14.18
N GLN A 576 -9.82 -0.31 -13.49
CA GLN A 576 -9.78 -0.37 -12.02
C GLN A 576 -10.52 0.80 -11.37
N LEU A 577 -10.38 2.01 -11.92
CA LEU A 577 -11.09 3.19 -11.44
C LEU A 577 -12.61 3.03 -11.62
N MET A 578 -13.07 2.53 -12.77
CA MET A 578 -14.50 2.35 -13.03
C MET A 578 -15.11 1.24 -12.17
N LYS A 579 -14.38 0.15 -11.92
CA LYS A 579 -14.78 -0.92 -10.98
C LYS A 579 -14.99 -0.35 -9.57
N ALA A 580 -14.01 0.38 -9.05
CA ALA A 580 -14.11 0.99 -7.73
C ALA A 580 -15.21 2.07 -7.64
N ILE A 581 -15.47 2.81 -8.72
CA ILE A 581 -16.63 3.72 -8.78
C ILE A 581 -17.94 2.95 -8.64
N GLN A 582 -18.09 1.80 -9.30
CA GLN A 582 -19.28 0.97 -9.14
C GLN A 582 -19.42 0.40 -7.72
N GLU A 583 -18.32 -0.10 -7.13
CA GLU A 583 -18.29 -0.60 -5.75
C GLU A 583 -18.68 0.49 -4.75
N LEU A 584 -18.09 1.69 -4.88
CA LEU A 584 -18.43 2.85 -4.06
C LEU A 584 -19.90 3.24 -4.18
N MET A 585 -20.44 3.26 -5.39
CA MET A 585 -21.85 3.57 -5.64
C MET A 585 -22.80 2.46 -5.19
N ALA A 586 -22.31 1.22 -5.08
CA ALA A 586 -23.02 0.12 -4.46
C ALA A 586 -22.95 0.17 -2.91
N GLY A 587 -22.21 1.11 -2.33
CA GLY A 587 -22.08 1.29 -0.89
C GLY A 587 -20.90 0.54 -0.27
N GLU A 588 -20.02 -0.05 -1.07
CA GLU A 588 -18.83 -0.71 -0.58
C GLU A 588 -17.77 0.29 -0.09
N GLU A 589 -16.99 -0.13 0.90
CA GLU A 589 -15.85 0.64 1.37
C GLU A 589 -14.65 0.43 0.46
N LEU A 590 -14.10 1.53 -0.06
CA LEU A 590 -12.90 1.47 -0.87
C LEU A 590 -11.63 1.45 0.01
N PRO A 591 -10.59 0.69 -0.40
CA PRO A 591 -9.24 0.83 0.14
C PRO A 591 -8.76 2.28 0.02
N ILE A 592 -7.92 2.77 0.95
CA ILE A 592 -7.38 4.13 0.86
C ILE A 592 -6.43 4.30 -0.33
N ARG A 593 -5.72 3.24 -0.74
CA ARG A 593 -4.82 3.25 -1.90
C ARG A 593 -4.90 1.94 -2.68
N ILE A 594 -4.90 2.05 -4.00
CA ILE A 594 -4.81 0.94 -4.95
C ILE A 594 -3.62 1.23 -5.86
N ILE A 595 -2.56 0.44 -5.71
CA ILE A 595 -1.29 0.63 -6.37
C ILE A 595 -1.16 -0.29 -7.58
N THR A 596 -0.79 0.24 -8.74
CA THR A 596 -0.63 -0.51 -9.99
C THR A 596 0.57 -1.47 -9.97
N ASP A 597 0.47 -2.59 -10.70
CA ASP A 597 1.63 -3.45 -10.96
C ASP A 597 2.54 -2.84 -12.01
N GLU A 598 3.82 -2.79 -11.66
CA GLU A 598 4.85 -2.07 -12.37
C GLU A 598 6.12 -2.91 -12.38
N LYS A 599 6.85 -2.85 -13.48
CA LYS A 599 8.08 -3.60 -13.72
C LYS A 599 9.22 -2.68 -14.14
N VAL A 600 10.43 -3.22 -14.09
CA VAL A 600 11.61 -2.57 -14.66
C VAL A 600 11.94 -3.23 -15.98
N TYR A 601 12.01 -2.44 -17.06
CA TYR A 601 12.40 -2.90 -18.38
C TYR A 601 13.78 -2.38 -18.74
N THR A 602 14.56 -3.23 -19.38
CA THR A 602 15.95 -2.97 -19.77
C THR A 602 16.12 -3.29 -21.25
N GLN A 603 17.24 -2.88 -21.83
CA GLN A 603 17.59 -3.24 -23.22
C GLN A 603 17.54 -4.76 -23.47
N GLU A 604 17.81 -5.58 -22.46
CA GLU A 604 17.84 -7.03 -22.58
C GLU A 604 16.44 -7.66 -22.73
N ASN A 605 15.44 -7.12 -22.04
CA ASN A 605 14.07 -7.67 -22.02
C ASN A 605 13.06 -6.84 -22.83
N ALA A 606 13.43 -5.65 -23.31
CA ALA A 606 12.55 -4.78 -24.08
C ALA A 606 11.97 -5.46 -25.33
N ALA A 607 12.78 -6.25 -26.05
CA ALA A 607 12.34 -6.94 -27.26
C ALA A 607 11.24 -7.99 -26.99
N GLU A 608 11.30 -8.65 -25.84
CA GLU A 608 10.33 -9.68 -25.45
C GLU A 608 9.01 -9.05 -25.00
N ALA A 609 9.06 -7.91 -24.30
CA ALA A 609 7.87 -7.25 -23.75
C ALA A 609 7.16 -6.28 -24.71
N LEU A 610 7.85 -5.76 -25.75
CA LEU A 610 7.27 -4.81 -26.71
C LEU A 610 6.02 -5.30 -27.46
N PRO A 611 5.89 -6.57 -27.90
CA PRO A 611 4.71 -7.04 -28.61
C PRO A 611 3.40 -6.91 -27.82
N ASP A 612 3.47 -7.06 -26.50
CA ASP A 612 2.32 -7.02 -25.58
C ASP A 612 2.08 -5.61 -25.01
N ARG A 613 2.92 -4.64 -25.39
CA ARG A 613 2.82 -3.26 -24.90
C ARG A 613 1.67 -2.51 -25.57
N LEU A 614 0.72 -2.06 -24.75
CA LEU A 614 -0.50 -1.37 -25.21
C LEU A 614 -0.33 0.16 -25.35
N TYR A 615 0.80 0.72 -24.89
CA TYR A 615 1.04 2.16 -24.77
C TYR A 615 2.50 2.53 -24.95
#